data_AF-A0A2S6R465-F1
#
_entry.id   AF-A0A2S6R465-F1
#
_cell.length_a   1.000
_cell.length_b   1.000
_cell.length_c   1.000
_cell.angle_alpha   90.00
_cell.angle_beta   90.00
_cell.angle_gamma   90.00
#
_symmetry.space_group_name_H-M   'P 1'
#
loop_
_entity.id
_entity.type
_entity.pdbx_description
1 polymer ?
#
loop_
_entity_poly.entity_id
_entity_poly.type
_entity_poly.pdbx_seq_one_letter_code
_entity_poly.pdbx_strand_id
1 'polypeptide(L)'
;MLPWLSYSAIDFIEGVVRADWRVFEWGSGTSTAWWGSRVEHIHAIEHERQYYDQVAAFGLANLTLRLCEASEDYVGAIDSAAGGPFDAIIIDGEAPAHLKSGGILIFDDSGRAAHRDSLVHLRDGGLKRIDFFGLRPSFLYRKCTSVFLSDDAILTRAALPSEKRSCLGPTISQAMGE
;
A
#
# COMPACT_ATOMS: atom_id res chain seq x y z
N MET A 1 -5.75 0.72 -13.03
CA MET A 1 -5.63 -0.71 -12.65
C MET A 1 -5.92 -0.84 -11.16
N LEU A 2 -6.37 -2.00 -10.68
CA LEU A 2 -6.59 -2.22 -9.24
C LEU A 2 -5.35 -2.84 -8.58
N PRO A 3 -4.98 -2.42 -7.35
CA PRO A 3 -3.88 -3.01 -6.61
C PRO A 3 -4.29 -4.40 -6.08
N TRP A 4 -3.32 -5.24 -5.74
CA TRP A 4 -3.57 -6.61 -5.26
C TRP A 4 -3.91 -6.72 -3.77
N LEU A 5 -4.54 -5.69 -3.23
CA LEU A 5 -5.04 -5.62 -1.86
C LEU A 5 -6.49 -6.14 -1.77
N SER A 6 -6.97 -6.40 -0.55
CA SER A 6 -8.40 -6.66 -0.34
C SER A 6 -9.25 -5.45 -0.74
N TYR A 7 -10.43 -5.67 -1.32
CA TYR A 7 -11.31 -4.58 -1.78
C TYR A 7 -11.61 -3.56 -0.68
N SER A 8 -11.85 -4.01 0.55
CA SER A 8 -12.10 -3.12 1.68
C SER A 8 -10.87 -2.31 2.11
N ALA A 9 -9.65 -2.85 1.95
CA ALA A 9 -8.43 -2.07 2.14
C ALA A 9 -8.26 -1.01 1.05
N ILE A 10 -8.53 -1.34 -0.22
CA ILE A 10 -8.51 -0.37 -1.33
C ILE A 10 -9.42 0.80 -1.01
N ASP A 11 -10.67 0.53 -0.65
CA ASP A 11 -11.61 1.57 -0.25
C ASP A 11 -11.06 2.39 0.92
N PHE A 12 -10.61 1.75 2.00
CA PHE A 12 -10.06 2.47 3.16
C PHE A 12 -8.93 3.44 2.76
N ILE A 13 -7.96 2.96 1.97
CA ILE A 13 -6.80 3.75 1.56
C ILE A 13 -7.22 4.93 0.66
N GLU A 14 -8.17 4.74 -0.26
CA GLU A 14 -8.70 5.85 -1.09
C GLU A 14 -9.33 6.96 -0.25
N GLY A 15 -9.83 6.64 0.95
CA GLY A 15 -10.40 7.62 1.87
C GLY A 15 -9.36 8.47 2.60
N VAL A 16 -8.08 8.10 2.58
CA VAL A 16 -7.03 8.77 3.40
C VAL A 16 -5.81 9.21 2.60
N VAL A 17 -5.55 8.61 1.43
CA VAL A 17 -4.46 8.98 0.54
C VAL A 17 -4.56 10.43 0.06
N ARG A 18 -3.41 11.10 -0.10
CA ARG A 18 -3.35 12.46 -0.65
C ARG A 18 -2.41 12.55 -1.84
N ALA A 19 -2.69 13.52 -2.71
CA ALA A 19 -1.89 13.79 -3.91
C ALA A 19 -0.45 14.23 -3.62
N ASP A 20 -0.17 14.73 -2.41
CA ASP A 20 1.17 15.13 -1.96
C ASP A 20 1.91 14.03 -1.18
N TRP A 21 1.39 12.79 -1.18
CA TRP A 21 2.05 11.69 -0.49
C TRP A 21 3.26 11.17 -1.26
N ARG A 22 4.25 10.73 -0.50
CA ARG A 22 5.38 9.95 -1.01
C ARG A 22 5.22 8.51 -0.54
N VAL A 23 5.27 7.58 -1.49
CA VAL A 23 4.98 6.16 -1.26
C VAL A 23 6.23 5.33 -1.46
N PHE A 24 6.47 4.39 -0.56
CA PHE A 24 7.47 3.34 -0.72
C PHE A 24 6.79 1.98 -0.91
N GLU A 25 7.23 1.20 -1.89
CA GLU A 25 6.64 -0.10 -2.25
C GLU A 25 7.73 -1.19 -2.31
N TRP A 26 7.62 -2.22 -1.48
CA TRP A 26 8.31 -3.50 -1.72
C TRP A 26 7.47 -4.39 -2.61
N GLY A 27 8.04 -4.78 -3.74
CA GLY A 27 7.33 -5.43 -4.81
C GLY A 27 6.62 -4.38 -5.66
N SER A 28 6.65 -4.58 -6.97
CA SER A 28 6.05 -3.65 -7.92
C SER A 28 5.01 -4.37 -8.77
N GLY A 29 4.02 -3.62 -9.28
CA GLY A 29 2.99 -4.23 -10.11
C GLY A 29 1.80 -3.31 -10.34
N THR A 30 0.61 -3.91 -10.38
CA THR A 30 -0.62 -3.15 -10.65
C THR A 30 -0.93 -2.11 -9.57
N SER A 31 -0.42 -2.32 -8.34
CA SER A 31 -0.45 -1.36 -7.25
C SER A 31 0.42 -0.13 -7.53
N THR A 32 1.60 -0.30 -8.13
CA THR A 32 2.44 0.82 -8.57
C THR A 32 1.69 1.73 -9.54
N ALA A 33 1.01 1.17 -10.54
CA ALA A 33 0.17 1.94 -11.45
C ALA A 33 -1.03 2.62 -10.75
N TRP A 34 -1.59 1.98 -9.72
CA TRP A 34 -2.70 2.55 -8.94
C TRP A 34 -2.26 3.74 -8.08
N TRP A 35 -1.09 3.66 -7.46
CA TRP A 35 -0.47 4.79 -6.76
C TRP A 35 -0.11 5.91 -7.72
N GLY A 36 0.35 5.60 -8.94
CA GLY A 36 0.89 6.58 -9.89
C GLY A 36 -0.09 7.69 -10.23
N SER A 37 -1.39 7.41 -10.19
CA SER A 37 -2.44 8.40 -10.45
C SER A 37 -2.96 9.13 -9.19
N ARG A 38 -2.38 8.89 -8.01
CA ARG A 38 -2.92 9.31 -6.71
C ARG A 38 -1.95 10.06 -5.81
N VAL A 39 -0.64 9.94 -6.04
CA VAL A 39 0.39 10.45 -5.12
C VAL A 39 1.48 11.20 -5.86
N GLU A 40 2.27 11.97 -5.12
CA GLU A 40 3.32 12.82 -5.67
C GLU A 40 4.44 11.98 -6.26
N HIS A 41 4.88 10.96 -5.53
CA HIS A 41 6.03 10.15 -5.91
C HIS A 41 5.95 8.73 -5.36
N ILE A 42 6.46 7.77 -6.12
CA ILE A 42 6.57 6.36 -5.73
C ILE A 42 8.03 5.94 -5.81
N HIS A 43 8.51 5.28 -4.76
CA HIS A 43 9.76 4.56 -4.76
C HIS A 43 9.45 3.06 -4.63
N ALA A 44 9.69 2.30 -5.69
CA ALA A 44 9.39 0.86 -5.72
C ALA A 44 10.67 0.04 -5.89
N ILE A 45 10.81 -1.00 -5.06
CA ILE A 45 11.89 -1.97 -5.15
C ILE A 45 11.31 -3.29 -5.66
N GLU A 46 11.81 -3.74 -6.78
CA GLU A 46 11.44 -5.02 -7.37
C GLU A 46 12.62 -5.99 -7.28
N HIS A 47 12.37 -7.28 -7.03
CA HIS A 47 13.40 -8.31 -6.97
C HIS A 47 13.37 -9.22 -8.20
N GLU A 48 12.23 -9.32 -8.87
CA GLU A 48 12.05 -10.13 -10.06
C GLU A 48 12.13 -9.29 -11.34
N ARG A 49 13.14 -9.56 -12.18
CA ARG A 49 13.36 -8.89 -13.48
C ARG A 49 12.10 -8.76 -14.33
N GLN A 50 11.33 -9.85 -14.42
CA GLN A 50 10.16 -9.90 -15.28
C GLN A 50 9.09 -8.88 -14.85
N TYR A 51 8.87 -8.71 -13.53
CA TYR A 51 7.94 -7.72 -13.01
C TYR A 51 8.50 -6.30 -13.14
N TYR A 52 9.81 -6.13 -12.94
CA TYR A 52 10.49 -4.86 -13.13
C TYR A 52 10.27 -4.33 -14.56
N ASP A 53 10.51 -5.17 -15.57
CA ASP A 53 10.35 -4.77 -16.97
C ASP A 53 8.89 -4.41 -17.30
N GLN A 54 7.92 -5.14 -16.73
CA GLN A 54 6.49 -4.84 -16.89
C GLN A 54 6.11 -3.49 -16.28
N VAL A 55 6.59 -3.19 -15.07
CA VAL A 55 6.28 -1.94 -14.37
C VAL A 55 7.01 -0.76 -15.00
N ALA A 56 8.26 -0.95 -15.43
CA ALA A 56 9.00 0.06 -16.19
C ALA A 56 8.24 0.46 -17.47
N ALA A 57 7.59 -0.50 -18.14
CA ALA A 57 6.77 -0.26 -19.32
C ALA A 57 5.50 0.57 -19.06
N PHE A 58 5.08 0.78 -17.80
CA PHE A 58 3.98 1.70 -17.50
C PHE A 58 4.34 3.16 -17.77
N GLY A 59 5.64 3.51 -17.81
CA GLY A 59 6.10 4.86 -18.17
C GLY A 59 5.62 5.97 -17.21
N LEU A 60 5.48 5.65 -15.92
CA LEU A 60 5.01 6.59 -14.90
C LEU A 60 6.07 7.66 -14.62
N ALA A 61 5.71 8.93 -14.81
CA ALA A 61 6.63 10.07 -14.63
C ALA A 61 7.04 10.28 -13.17
N ASN A 62 6.25 9.81 -12.21
CA ASN A 62 6.45 9.95 -10.77
C ASN A 62 6.96 8.65 -10.09
N LEU A 63 7.60 7.76 -10.85
CA LEU A 63 8.12 6.50 -10.35
C LEU A 63 9.65 6.47 -10.35
N THR A 64 10.22 6.15 -9.19
CA THR A 64 11.59 5.62 -9.07
C THR A 64 11.49 4.11 -8.87
N LEU A 65 11.82 3.34 -9.91
CA LEU A 65 11.83 1.89 -9.88
C LEU A 65 13.27 1.38 -9.84
N ARG A 66 13.61 0.61 -8.81
CA ARG A 66 14.91 -0.04 -8.67
C ARG A 66 14.73 -1.54 -8.66
N LEU A 67 15.56 -2.23 -9.43
CA LEU A 67 15.67 -3.68 -9.30
C LEU A 67 16.75 -4.05 -8.28
N CYS A 68 16.43 -5.03 -7.44
CA CYS A 68 17.26 -5.58 -6.40
C CYS A 68 17.12 -7.12 -6.35
N GLU A 69 17.90 -7.83 -7.15
CA GLU A 69 17.84 -9.31 -7.25
C GLU A 69 18.46 -10.01 -6.02
N ALA A 70 19.26 -9.31 -5.21
CA ALA A 70 19.84 -9.84 -3.98
C ALA A 70 18.94 -9.58 -2.76
N SER A 71 18.66 -10.61 -1.96
CA SER A 71 17.72 -10.55 -0.83
C SER A 71 18.18 -9.64 0.32
N GLU A 72 19.49 -9.57 0.57
CA GLU A 72 20.08 -8.79 1.67
C GLU A 72 19.92 -7.28 1.44
N ASP A 73 20.01 -6.85 0.19
CA ASP A 73 19.84 -5.45 -0.21
C ASP A 73 18.36 -5.03 -0.31
N TYR A 74 17.44 -6.00 -0.43
CA TYR A 74 16.02 -5.75 -0.67
C TYR A 74 15.32 -5.14 0.56
N VAL A 75 15.52 -5.72 1.74
CA VAL A 75 14.90 -5.24 2.98
C VAL A 75 15.47 -3.88 3.39
N GLY A 76 16.80 -3.70 3.30
CA GLY A 76 17.48 -2.43 3.59
C GLY A 76 17.35 -1.38 2.48
N ALA A 77 16.70 -1.68 1.36
CA ALA A 77 16.62 -0.76 0.23
C ALA A 77 15.99 0.60 0.62
N ILE A 78 15.07 0.60 1.58
CA ILE A 78 14.43 1.81 2.09
C ILE A 78 15.40 2.76 2.80
N ASP A 79 16.47 2.25 3.43
CA ASP A 79 17.50 3.07 4.06
C ASP A 79 18.24 3.92 3.02
N SER A 80 18.43 3.36 1.82
CA SER A 80 19.09 4.02 0.69
C SER A 80 18.12 4.82 -0.19
N ALA A 81 16.81 4.74 0.07
CA ALA A 81 15.81 5.34 -0.78
C ALA A 81 15.74 6.85 -0.58
N ALA A 82 16.02 7.59 -1.64
CA ALA A 82 15.96 9.05 -1.59
C ALA A 82 14.53 9.54 -1.32
N GLY A 83 14.42 10.49 -0.39
CA GLY A 83 13.17 11.21 -0.12
C GLY A 83 12.20 10.52 0.83
N GLY A 84 12.70 9.67 1.74
CA GLY A 84 12.02 9.38 3.00
C GLY A 84 12.12 10.56 3.99
N PRO A 85 11.35 10.54 5.10
CA PRO A 85 10.38 9.50 5.48
C PRO A 85 9.13 9.50 4.58
N PHE A 86 8.47 8.34 4.45
CA PHE A 86 7.35 8.14 3.52
C PHE A 86 5.98 8.22 4.21
N ASP A 87 4.97 8.74 3.52
CA ASP A 87 3.59 8.85 4.03
C ASP A 87 2.85 7.51 3.95
N ALA A 88 3.18 6.68 2.95
CA ALA A 88 2.73 5.29 2.89
C ALA A 88 3.88 4.34 2.59
N ILE A 89 3.90 3.20 3.28
CA ILE A 89 4.84 2.11 3.06
C ILE A 89 4.04 0.84 2.78
N ILE A 90 4.28 0.18 1.64
CA ILE A 90 3.61 -1.06 1.26
C ILE A 90 4.62 -2.19 1.32
N ILE A 91 4.24 -3.27 2.01
CA ILE A 91 5.11 -4.41 2.28
C ILE A 91 4.41 -5.70 1.86
N ASP A 92 5.11 -6.51 1.09
CA ASP A 92 4.77 -7.88 0.71
C ASP A 92 5.83 -8.87 1.26
N GLY A 93 6.23 -8.67 2.53
CA GLY A 93 7.42 -9.28 3.12
C GLY A 93 7.76 -8.77 4.53
N GLU A 94 9.04 -8.58 4.83
CA GLU A 94 9.50 -8.06 6.13
C GLU A 94 9.32 -6.54 6.24
N ALA A 95 9.01 -6.08 7.46
CA ALA A 95 8.63 -4.69 7.70
C ALA A 95 9.79 -3.86 8.27
N PRO A 96 10.06 -2.65 7.71
CA PRO A 96 11.16 -1.78 8.13
C PRO A 96 10.72 -0.74 9.19
N ALA A 97 11.63 0.17 9.57
CA ALA A 97 11.37 1.29 10.48
C ALA A 97 11.56 2.70 9.84
N HIS A 98 10.77 3.07 8.83
CA HIS A 98 10.88 4.40 8.14
C HIS A 98 9.55 5.15 7.92
N LEU A 99 8.51 4.78 8.66
CA LEU A 99 7.20 5.40 8.51
C LEU A 99 7.20 6.83 9.06
N LYS A 100 6.71 7.79 8.27
CA LYS A 100 6.52 9.18 8.72
C LYS A 100 5.43 9.25 9.81
N SER A 101 5.57 10.20 10.73
CA SER A 101 4.48 10.54 11.65
C SER A 101 3.24 10.99 10.87
N GLY A 102 2.08 10.43 11.19
CA GLY A 102 0.82 10.59 10.47
C GLY A 102 0.69 9.72 9.22
N GLY A 103 1.65 8.83 8.95
CA GLY A 103 1.66 7.92 7.80
C GLY A 103 1.02 6.57 8.07
N ILE A 104 0.91 5.76 7.02
CA ILE A 104 0.40 4.39 7.08
C ILE A 104 1.39 3.35 6.55
N LEU A 105 1.34 2.15 7.13
CA LEU A 105 2.00 0.98 6.60
C LEU A 105 0.93 -0.03 6.16
N ILE A 106 1.01 -0.49 4.92
CA ILE A 106 0.07 -1.42 4.31
C ILE A 106 0.80 -2.75 4.17
N PHE A 107 0.38 -3.74 4.95
CA PHE A 107 0.94 -5.08 4.94
C PHE A 107 -0.02 -6.00 4.17
N ASP A 108 0.40 -6.41 2.98
CA ASP A 108 -0.39 -7.30 2.16
C ASP A 108 -0.20 -8.77 2.55
N ASP A 109 -1.22 -9.61 2.30
CA ASP A 109 -1.23 -11.03 2.69
C ASP A 109 -0.89 -11.30 4.18
N SER A 110 -1.16 -10.33 5.05
CA SER A 110 -0.83 -10.34 6.47
C SER A 110 -1.44 -11.51 7.27
N GLY A 111 -2.40 -12.23 6.69
CA GLY A 111 -2.99 -13.43 7.29
C GLY A 111 -2.07 -14.67 7.27
N ARG A 112 -0.95 -14.64 6.54
CA ARG A 112 -0.03 -15.79 6.46
C ARG A 112 0.73 -15.97 7.77
N ALA A 113 0.85 -17.21 8.24
CA ALA A 113 1.56 -17.54 9.48
C ALA A 113 3.04 -17.09 9.46
N ALA A 114 3.67 -17.05 8.28
CA ALA A 114 5.04 -16.58 8.10
C ALA A 114 5.24 -15.10 8.49
N HIS A 115 4.19 -14.28 8.48
CA HIS A 115 4.28 -12.85 8.84
C HIS A 115 4.02 -12.57 10.31
N ARG A 116 3.83 -13.61 11.14
CA ARG A 116 3.48 -13.45 12.56
C ARG A 116 4.48 -12.57 13.31
N ASP A 117 5.76 -12.78 13.09
CA ASP A 117 6.81 -12.06 13.83
C ASP A 117 6.91 -10.60 13.38
N SER A 118 6.75 -10.32 12.08
CA SER A 118 6.65 -8.95 11.57
C SER A 118 5.44 -8.21 12.14
N LEU A 119 4.28 -8.87 12.24
CA LEU A 119 3.08 -8.27 12.84
C LEU A 119 3.24 -7.98 14.33
N VAL A 120 3.92 -8.88 15.06
CA VAL A 120 4.26 -8.67 16.47
C VAL A 120 5.22 -7.50 16.61
N HIS A 121 6.26 -7.43 15.78
CA HIS A 121 7.23 -6.34 15.77
C HIS A 121 6.55 -4.98 15.53
N LEU A 122 5.67 -4.88 14.53
CA LEU A 122 4.94 -3.63 14.23
C LEU A 122 4.01 -3.21 15.37
N ARG A 123 3.33 -4.17 16.00
CA ARG A 123 2.49 -3.92 17.18
C ARG A 123 3.32 -3.42 18.36
N ASP A 124 4.43 -4.08 18.65
CA ASP A 124 5.30 -3.75 19.79
C ASP A 124 6.05 -2.42 19.55
N GLY A 125 6.23 -2.02 18.28
CA GLY A 125 6.64 -0.68 17.87
C GLY A 125 5.58 0.41 18.04
N GLY A 126 4.40 0.09 18.57
CA GLY A 126 3.35 1.05 18.93
C GLY A 126 2.39 1.43 17.79
N LEU A 127 2.51 0.81 16.62
CA LEU A 127 1.58 1.08 15.50
C LEU A 127 0.20 0.47 15.78
N LYS A 128 -0.86 1.23 15.46
CA LYS A 128 -2.25 0.79 15.58
C LYS A 128 -2.63 -0.01 14.33
N ARG A 129 -3.24 -1.19 14.47
CA ARG A 129 -3.56 -2.08 13.35
C ARG A 129 -5.05 -2.18 13.06
N ILE A 130 -5.43 -2.15 11.78
CA ILE A 130 -6.75 -2.48 11.26
C ILE A 130 -6.62 -3.59 10.22
N ASP A 131 -7.40 -4.65 10.35
CA ASP A 131 -7.32 -5.83 9.48
C ASP A 131 -8.50 -5.85 8.49
N PHE A 132 -8.19 -5.86 7.19
CA PHE A 132 -9.17 -5.88 6.10
C PHE A 132 -9.19 -7.25 5.44
N PHE A 133 -10.08 -8.11 5.92
CA PHE A 133 -10.35 -9.39 5.30
C PHE A 133 -11.30 -9.25 4.11
N GLY A 134 -11.00 -9.96 3.03
CA GLY A 134 -11.87 -9.96 1.86
C GLY A 134 -11.25 -10.63 0.64
N LEU A 135 -11.96 -10.50 -0.48
CA LEU A 135 -11.45 -10.86 -1.80
C LEU A 135 -10.54 -9.75 -2.33
N ARG A 136 -9.68 -10.10 -3.30
CA ARG A 136 -8.88 -9.16 -4.07
C ARG A 136 -9.19 -9.28 -5.57
N PRO A 137 -8.78 -8.30 -6.39
CA PRO A 137 -8.90 -8.42 -7.84
C PRO A 137 -8.33 -9.75 -8.36
N SER A 138 -9.10 -10.44 -9.19
CA SER A 138 -8.72 -11.69 -9.88
C SER A 138 -8.56 -12.96 -9.04
N PHE A 139 -8.85 -12.95 -7.72
CA PHE A 139 -8.76 -14.14 -6.87
C PHE A 139 -10.01 -14.33 -6.01
N LEU A 140 -10.49 -15.58 -5.92
CA LEU A 140 -11.71 -15.95 -5.16
C LEU A 140 -11.43 -16.43 -3.73
N TYR A 141 -10.18 -16.37 -3.29
CA TYR A 141 -9.80 -16.75 -1.93
C TYR A 141 -9.75 -15.54 -1.02
N ARG A 142 -10.24 -15.73 0.21
CA ARG A 142 -10.14 -14.72 1.26
C ARG A 142 -8.66 -14.52 1.63
N LYS A 143 -8.24 -13.26 1.65
CA LYS A 143 -6.96 -12.82 2.22
C LYS A 143 -7.17 -11.79 3.33
N CYS A 144 -6.07 -11.33 3.92
CA CYS A 144 -6.05 -10.19 4.81
C CYS A 144 -5.02 -9.19 4.27
N THR A 145 -5.41 -7.93 4.22
CA THR A 145 -4.50 -6.79 4.11
C THR A 145 -4.61 -6.02 5.43
N SER A 146 -3.51 -5.84 6.15
CA SER A 146 -3.51 -5.08 7.41
C SER A 146 -2.97 -3.68 7.14
N VAL A 147 -3.63 -2.66 7.66
CA VAL A 147 -3.12 -1.30 7.66
C VAL A 147 -2.71 -0.91 9.08
N PHE A 148 -1.47 -0.48 9.22
CA PHE A 148 -0.88 0.02 10.44
C PHE A 148 -0.79 1.55 10.38
N LEU A 149 -1.11 2.21 11.48
CA LEU A 149 -1.17 3.67 11.59
C LEU A 149 -0.20 4.13 12.69
N SER A 150 0.54 5.20 12.45
CA SER A 150 1.37 5.83 13.48
C SER A 150 0.53 6.48 14.60
N ASP A 151 -0.67 6.95 14.25
CA ASP A 151 -1.65 7.56 15.14
C ASP A 151 -3.06 7.39 14.55
N ASP A 152 -4.09 7.84 15.26
CA ASP A 152 -5.49 7.76 14.80
C ASP A 152 -6.01 9.05 14.14
N ALA A 153 -5.19 10.10 14.01
CA ALA A 153 -5.63 11.36 13.43
C ALA A 153 -6.04 11.17 11.96
N ILE A 154 -5.41 10.21 11.26
CA ILE A 154 -5.76 9.87 9.88
C ILE A 154 -7.20 9.35 9.72
N LEU A 155 -7.78 8.75 10.76
CA LEU A 155 -9.15 8.23 10.73
C LEU A 155 -10.21 9.34 10.67
N THR A 156 -9.83 10.58 10.99
CA THR A 156 -10.73 11.73 10.94
C THR A 156 -10.82 12.39 9.56
N ARG A 157 -10.02 11.93 8.59
CA ARG A 157 -9.89 12.56 7.27
C ARG A 157 -10.86 12.03 6.22
N ALA A 158 -11.47 10.87 6.46
CA ALA A 158 -12.33 10.22 5.47
C ALA A 158 -13.61 11.04 5.24
N ALA A 159 -14.00 11.17 3.95
CA ALA A 159 -15.29 11.72 3.57
C ALA A 159 -16.46 10.88 4.12
N LEU A 160 -17.67 11.44 4.11
CA LEU A 160 -18.85 10.66 4.49
C LEU A 160 -19.03 9.48 3.52
N PRO A 161 -19.57 8.34 3.99
CA PRO A 161 -19.76 7.17 3.14
C PRO A 161 -20.53 7.43 1.84
N SER A 162 -21.52 8.34 1.87
CA SER A 162 -22.31 8.74 0.69
C SER A 162 -21.51 9.56 -0.33
N GLU A 163 -20.49 10.30 0.13
CA GLU A 163 -19.66 11.19 -0.69
C GLU A 163 -18.46 10.47 -1.30
N LYS A 164 -18.06 9.34 -0.71
CA LYS A 164 -16.89 8.58 -1.13
C LYS A 164 -17.01 8.11 -2.58
N ARG A 165 -16.01 8.43 -3.39
CA ARG A 165 -15.82 7.85 -4.73
C ARG A 165 -14.71 6.82 -4.66
N SER A 166 -14.94 5.66 -5.29
CA SER A 166 -14.04 4.53 -5.26
C SER A 166 -13.69 4.08 -6.67
N CYS A 167 -12.45 3.63 -6.87
CA CYS A 167 -12.05 2.96 -8.10
C CYS A 167 -12.73 1.59 -8.29
N LEU A 168 -13.39 1.07 -7.25
CA LEU A 168 -14.19 -0.16 -7.29
C LEU A 168 -15.59 0.07 -7.89
N GLY A 169 -15.97 1.32 -8.13
CA GLY A 169 -17.27 1.71 -8.67
C GLY A 169 -18.18 2.40 -7.65
N PRO A 170 -19.37 2.82 -8.09
CA PRO A 170 -20.34 3.49 -7.22
C PRO A 170 -21.01 2.52 -6.26
N THR A 171 -21.49 3.03 -5.12
CA THR A 171 -22.48 2.33 -4.30
C THR A 171 -23.82 2.25 -5.04
N ILE A 172 -24.76 1.45 -4.52
CA ILE A 172 -26.12 1.37 -5.08
C ILE A 172 -26.79 2.75 -5.08
N SER A 173 -26.78 3.49 -3.95
CA SER A 173 -27.42 4.83 -3.90
C SER A 173 -26.74 5.80 -4.87
N GLN A 174 -25.41 5.77 -5.00
CA GLN A 174 -24.70 6.62 -5.97
C GLN A 174 -25.04 6.28 -7.41
N ALA A 175 -25.23 5.00 -7.74
CA ALA A 175 -25.67 4.57 -9.06
C ALA A 175 -27.12 4.97 -9.36
N MET A 176 -27.96 5.07 -8.33
CA MET A 176 -29.37 5.46 -8.42
C MET A 176 -29.60 6.98 -8.29
N GLY A 177 -28.59 7.75 -7.84
CA GLY A 177 -28.71 9.19 -7.62
C GLY A 177 -29.48 9.57 -6.34
N GLU A 178 -29.50 8.67 -5.35
CA GLU A 178 -30.15 8.83 -4.04
C GLU A 178 -29.22 9.46 -2.99
#